data_AF-A0A953K4V3-F1
#
_entry.id   AF-A0A953K4V3-F1
#
_cell.length_a   1.000
_cell.length_b   1.000
_cell.length_c   1.000
_cell.angle_alpha   90.00
_cell.angle_beta   90.00
_cell.angle_gamma   90.00
#
_symmetry.space_group_name_H-M   'P 1'
#
loop_
_entity.id
_entity.type
_entity.pdbx_description
1 polymer ?
#
loop_
_entity_poly.entity_id
_entity_poly.type
_entity_poly.pdbx_seq_one_letter_code
_entity_poly.pdbx_strand_id
1 'polypeptide(L)'
;DRPVIWDEFYKTGRMESSTPLRFVLDRTPLKRAYWTMIVLLALTILVHARRRQRAIPVLEPVRNTSRDFAETIGRMYYFTGDHADLARKMCLYFKDELRQRLYLRRTVWDEEDIATIAARTGIPITEWQSAFRLIAHYETAPHVSEEQLMQLNRSLSRLRERIA
;
A
#
# COMPACT_ATOMS: atom_id res chain seq x y z
N ASP A 1 -91.44 64.57 -13.92
CA ASP A 1 -90.63 63.34 -14.05
C ASP A 1 -89.20 63.63 -14.43
N ARG A 2 -88.27 63.30 -13.53
CA ARG A 2 -86.84 63.18 -13.83
C ARG A 2 -86.43 61.72 -13.57
N PRO A 3 -85.72 61.06 -14.48
CA PRO A 3 -85.33 59.67 -14.30
C PRO A 3 -84.29 59.56 -13.18
N VAL A 4 -84.57 58.70 -12.20
CA VAL A 4 -83.66 58.37 -11.10
C VAL A 4 -82.61 57.41 -11.66
N ILE A 5 -81.35 57.84 -11.66
CA ILE A 5 -80.22 56.98 -12.02
C ILE A 5 -79.71 56.35 -10.72
N TRP A 6 -79.85 55.03 -10.64
CA TRP A 6 -79.29 54.22 -9.55
C TRP A 6 -77.86 53.83 -9.90
N ASP A 7 -76.91 54.23 -9.07
CA ASP A 7 -75.50 53.82 -9.17
C ASP A 7 -75.13 52.90 -8.01
N GLU A 8 -74.66 51.69 -8.32
CA GLU A 8 -74.21 50.67 -7.37
C GLU A 8 -72.68 50.64 -7.20
N PHE A 9 -71.93 51.59 -7.77
CA PHE A 9 -70.46 51.53 -7.83
C PHE A 9 -69.75 51.40 -6.47
N TYR A 10 -70.39 51.81 -5.37
CA TYR A 10 -69.79 51.82 -4.03
C TYR A 10 -70.44 50.87 -3.00
N LYS A 11 -71.44 50.07 -3.38
CA LYS A 11 -72.15 49.18 -2.44
C LYS A 11 -71.86 47.71 -2.71
N THR A 12 -70.63 47.31 -2.40
CA THR A 12 -70.25 46.08 -1.69
C THR A 12 -68.73 46.08 -1.65
N GLY A 13 -68.16 46.36 -0.48
CA GLY A 13 -66.73 46.11 -0.25
C GLY A 13 -66.48 44.62 -0.48
N ARG A 14 -65.95 44.28 -1.65
CA ARG A 14 -65.57 42.91 -1.97
C ARG A 14 -64.53 42.54 -0.91
N MET A 15 -64.88 41.63 0.02
CA MET A 15 -63.90 40.97 0.89
C MET A 15 -63.04 40.05 0.01
N GLU A 16 -62.29 40.62 -0.92
CA GLU A 16 -61.18 39.93 -1.55
C GLU A 16 -60.03 39.99 -0.58
N SER A 17 -59.60 38.82 -0.12
CA SER A 17 -58.35 38.66 0.62
C SER A 17 -57.20 39.26 -0.21
N SER A 18 -56.78 40.47 0.17
CA SER A 18 -55.71 41.22 -0.50
C SER A 18 -54.36 40.66 -0.11
N THR A 19 -54.06 39.43 -0.52
CA THR A 19 -52.72 38.88 -0.35
C THR A 19 -51.80 39.51 -1.41
N PRO A 20 -50.60 40.01 -1.03
CA PRO A 20 -49.64 40.60 -1.97
C PRO A 20 -49.31 39.68 -3.16
N LEU A 21 -49.38 38.36 -2.96
CA LEU A 21 -49.21 37.34 -4.00
C LEU A 21 -50.25 37.42 -5.10
N ARG A 22 -51.50 37.79 -4.81
CA ARG A 22 -52.56 37.89 -5.82
C ARG A 22 -52.23 38.97 -6.85
N PHE A 23 -51.68 40.11 -6.42
CA PHE A 23 -51.24 41.18 -7.32
C PHE A 23 -50.14 40.71 -8.29
N VAL A 24 -49.22 39.87 -7.80
CA VAL A 24 -48.14 39.28 -8.63
C VAL A 24 -48.70 38.28 -9.64
N LEU A 25 -49.73 37.50 -9.27
CA LEU A 25 -50.33 36.49 -10.16
C LEU A 25 -51.38 37.05 -11.14
N ASP A 26 -51.92 38.24 -10.87
CA ASP A 26 -52.94 38.89 -11.70
C ASP A 26 -52.35 39.45 -13.01
N ARG A 27 -51.14 40.01 -12.95
CA ARG A 27 -50.45 40.55 -14.13
C ARG A 27 -49.75 39.43 -14.90
N THR A 28 -50.11 39.23 -16.18
CA THR A 28 -49.53 38.22 -17.07
C THR A 28 -47.99 38.15 -17.08
N PRO A 29 -47.23 39.28 -17.16
CA PRO A 29 -45.77 39.23 -17.12
C PRO A 29 -45.22 38.80 -15.76
N LEU A 30 -45.79 39.28 -14.64
CA LEU A 30 -45.34 38.92 -13.29
C LEU A 30 -45.66 37.45 -12.97
N LYS A 31 -46.81 36.95 -13.42
CA LYS A 31 -47.17 35.53 -13.30
C LYS A 31 -46.12 34.63 -13.97
N ARG A 32 -45.67 34.97 -15.18
CA ARG A 32 -44.62 34.22 -15.88
C ARG A 32 -43.29 34.28 -15.12
N ALA A 33 -42.88 35.47 -14.68
CA ALA A 33 -41.66 35.65 -13.89
C ALA A 33 -41.67 34.81 -12.59
N TYR A 34 -42.81 34.77 -11.89
CA TYR A 34 -43.00 33.99 -10.67
C TYR A 34 -42.84 32.48 -10.92
N TRP A 35 -43.50 31.94 -11.96
CA TRP A 35 -43.34 30.53 -12.32
C TRP A 35 -41.93 30.19 -12.79
N THR A 36 -41.27 31.08 -13.54
CA THR A 36 -39.86 30.86 -13.93
C THR A 36 -38.92 30.85 -12.73
N MET A 37 -39.17 31.67 -11.71
CA MET A 37 -38.39 31.71 -10.47
C MET A 37 -38.52 30.40 -9.68
N ILE A 38 -39.75 29.88 -9.56
CA ILE A 38 -40.01 28.58 -8.92
C ILE A 38 -39.30 27.44 -9.66
N VAL A 39 -39.41 27.40 -11.00
CA VAL A 39 -38.75 26.37 -11.81
C VAL A 39 -37.23 26.45 -11.67
N LEU A 40 -36.66 27.66 -11.67
CA LEU A 40 -35.23 27.86 -11.49
C LEU A 40 -34.77 27.40 -10.10
N LEU A 41 -35.53 27.69 -9.05
CA LEU A 41 -35.24 27.23 -7.69
C LEU A 41 -35.28 25.69 -7.59
N ALA A 42 -36.28 25.06 -8.21
CA ALA A 42 -36.36 23.60 -8.24
C ALA A 42 -35.15 22.99 -8.97
N LEU A 43 -34.76 23.59 -10.11
CA LEU A 43 -33.62 23.14 -10.89
C LEU A 43 -32.30 23.29 -10.12
N THR A 44 -32.10 24.42 -9.43
CA THR A 44 -30.87 24.65 -8.65
C THR A 44 -30.76 23.65 -7.50
N ILE A 45 -31.86 23.38 -6.79
CA ILE A 45 -31.89 22.36 -5.73
C ILE A 45 -31.53 20.97 -6.30
N LEU A 46 -32.10 20.58 -7.44
CA LEU A 46 -31.83 19.29 -8.07
C LEU A 46 -30.34 19.13 -8.46
N VAL A 47 -29.76 20.16 -9.07
CA VAL A 47 -28.34 20.15 -9.47
C VAL A 47 -27.42 20.14 -8.26
N HIS A 48 -27.71 20.93 -7.22
CA HIS A 48 -26.92 20.96 -5.99
C HIS A 48 -27.00 19.63 -5.23
N ALA A 49 -28.18 19.00 -5.18
CA ALA A 49 -28.36 17.69 -4.56
C ALA A 49 -27.51 16.62 -5.25
N ARG A 50 -27.44 16.65 -6.59
CA ARG A 50 -26.63 15.69 -7.36
C ARG A 50 -25.12 15.89 -7.23
N ARG A 51 -24.65 17.08 -6.83
CA ARG A 51 -23.23 17.46 -6.77
C ARG A 51 -22.53 17.23 -5.42
N ARG A 52 -23.18 16.62 -4.41
CA ARG A 52 -22.50 16.23 -3.17
C ARG A 52 -21.88 14.83 -3.32
N GLN A 53 -20.59 14.78 -3.66
CA GLN A 53 -19.81 13.55 -3.68
C GLN A 53 -19.75 12.92 -2.27
N ARG A 54 -19.81 11.58 -2.19
CA ARG A 54 -19.65 10.83 -0.93
C ARG A 54 -18.22 10.99 -0.39
N ALA A 55 -18.07 11.00 0.93
CA ALA A 55 -16.75 11.02 1.57
C ALA A 55 -15.92 9.80 1.13
N ILE A 56 -14.69 10.03 0.68
CA ILE A 56 -13.76 8.98 0.28
C ILE A 56 -13.28 8.30 1.58
N PRO A 57 -13.45 6.96 1.73
CA PRO A 57 -12.94 6.27 2.91
C PRO A 57 -11.41 6.34 2.95
N VAL A 58 -10.84 6.59 4.13
CA VAL A 58 -9.39 6.52 4.33
C VAL A 58 -8.99 5.05 4.30
N LEU A 59 -8.32 4.63 3.23
CA LEU A 59 -7.75 3.30 3.12
C LEU A 59 -6.43 3.26 3.90
N GLU A 60 -6.32 2.35 4.87
CA GLU A 60 -5.04 2.11 5.53
C GLU A 60 -3.99 1.66 4.51
N PRO A 61 -2.73 2.12 4.64
CA PRO A 61 -1.67 1.68 3.75
C PRO A 61 -1.48 0.17 3.84
N VAL A 62 -1.22 -0.47 2.69
CA VAL A 62 -1.02 -1.92 2.61
C VAL A 62 0.17 -2.31 3.50
N ARG A 63 -0.08 -3.19 4.47
CA ARG A 63 1.00 -3.79 5.28
C ARG A 63 1.90 -4.63 4.38
N ASN A 64 3.21 -4.52 4.57
CA ASN A 64 4.18 -5.33 3.85
C ASN A 64 4.17 -6.76 4.41
N THR A 65 3.28 -7.59 3.88
CA THR A 65 3.09 -8.98 4.30
C THR A 65 4.34 -9.85 4.08
N SER A 66 5.18 -9.51 3.11
CA SER A 66 6.46 -10.20 2.87
C SER A 66 7.43 -10.04 4.05
N ARG A 67 7.49 -8.84 4.64
CA ARG A 67 8.30 -8.58 5.84
C ARG A 67 7.76 -9.36 7.04
N ASP A 68 6.45 -9.31 7.25
CA ASP A 68 5.80 -10.00 8.38
C ASP A 68 6.00 -11.53 8.28
N PHE A 69 5.95 -12.08 7.07
CA PHE A 69 6.22 -13.50 6.81
C PHE A 69 7.68 -13.88 7.10
N ALA A 70 8.63 -13.07 6.63
CA ALA A 70 10.06 -13.29 6.90
C ALA A 70 10.37 -13.23 8.40
N GLU A 71 9.78 -12.28 9.15
CA GLU A 71 9.91 -12.22 10.61
C GLU A 71 9.35 -13.48 11.28
N THR A 72 8.19 -13.95 10.83
CA THR A 72 7.55 -15.15 11.39
C THR A 72 8.40 -16.39 11.21
N ILE A 73 8.95 -16.61 10.00
CA ILE A 73 9.89 -17.71 9.75
C ILE A 73 11.14 -17.55 10.61
N GLY A 74 11.71 -16.35 10.70
CA GLY A 74 12.87 -16.08 11.53
C GLY A 74 12.63 -16.44 13.01
N ARG A 75 11.48 -16.04 13.56
CA ARG A 75 11.06 -16.40 14.93
C ARG A 75 10.88 -17.90 15.10
N MET A 76 10.27 -18.59 14.13
CA MET A 76 10.14 -20.04 14.19
C MET A 76 11.51 -20.71 14.33
N TYR A 77 12.47 -20.37 13.47
CA TYR A 77 13.82 -20.93 13.53
C TYR A 77 14.55 -20.56 14.83
N TYR A 78 14.33 -19.35 15.35
CA TYR A 78 14.86 -18.93 16.64
C TYR A 78 14.32 -19.80 17.79
N PHE A 79 13.01 -20.07 17.83
CA PHE A 79 12.40 -20.88 18.88
C PHE A 79 12.64 -22.39 18.74
N THR A 80 12.79 -22.90 17.52
CA THR A 80 12.97 -24.34 17.28
C THR A 80 14.35 -24.82 17.74
N GLY A 81 15.35 -23.93 17.79
CA GLY A 81 16.65 -24.18 18.42
C GLY A 81 17.57 -25.16 17.67
N ASP A 82 17.20 -25.64 16.48
CA ASP A 82 18.08 -26.49 15.64
C ASP A 82 19.10 -25.63 14.88
N HIS A 83 20.10 -25.14 15.62
CA HIS A 83 21.18 -24.32 15.07
C HIS A 83 22.08 -25.10 14.12
N ALA A 84 22.17 -26.44 14.27
CA ALA A 84 22.99 -27.28 13.40
C ALA A 84 22.37 -27.45 12.00
N ASP A 85 21.06 -27.65 11.92
CA ASP A 85 20.34 -27.63 10.64
C ASP A 85 20.41 -26.26 9.96
N LEU A 86 20.24 -25.19 10.73
CA LEU A 86 20.34 -23.84 10.20
C LEU A 86 21.76 -23.53 9.67
N ALA A 87 22.82 -23.92 10.39
CA ALA A 87 24.20 -23.76 9.94
C ALA A 87 24.47 -24.50 8.62
N ARG A 88 23.98 -25.75 8.49
CA ARG A 88 24.10 -26.54 7.25
C ARG A 88 23.39 -25.87 6.09
N LYS A 89 22.16 -25.39 6.30
CA LYS A 89 21.41 -24.63 5.27
C LYS A 89 22.15 -23.36 4.87
N MET A 90 22.70 -22.60 5.82
CA MET A 90 23.48 -21.39 5.53
C MET A 90 24.72 -21.70 4.68
N CYS A 91 25.45 -22.76 5.00
CA CYS A 91 26.60 -23.22 4.21
C CYS A 91 26.19 -23.62 2.78
N LEU A 92 25.11 -24.38 2.65
CA LEU A 92 24.56 -24.80 1.35
C LEU A 92 24.17 -23.58 0.49
N TYR A 93 23.42 -22.64 1.06
CA TYR A 93 23.00 -21.43 0.35
C TYR A 93 24.18 -20.56 -0.05
N PHE A 94 25.21 -20.43 0.80
CA PHE A 94 26.40 -19.68 0.45
C PHE A 94 27.15 -20.32 -0.73
N LYS A 95 27.32 -21.65 -0.73
CA LYS A 95 27.91 -22.38 -1.86
C LYS A 95 27.10 -22.19 -3.14
N ASP A 96 25.77 -22.23 -3.06
CA ASP A 96 24.91 -22.00 -4.21
C ASP A 96 25.00 -20.56 -4.73
N GLU A 97 25.08 -19.58 -3.84
CA GLU A 97 25.25 -18.18 -4.21
C GLU A 97 26.59 -17.94 -4.93
N LEU A 98 27.68 -18.52 -4.43
CA LEU A 98 28.98 -18.48 -5.12
C LEU A 98 28.90 -19.12 -6.50
N ARG A 99 28.21 -20.26 -6.61
CA ARG A 99 27.98 -20.95 -7.88
C ARG A 99 27.25 -20.06 -8.89
N GLN A 100 26.19 -19.39 -8.45
CA GLN A 100 25.40 -18.48 -9.27
C GLN A 100 26.19 -17.23 -9.68
N ARG A 101 26.88 -16.57 -8.74
CA ARG A 101 27.63 -15.33 -9.00
C ARG A 101 28.87 -15.56 -9.87
N LEU A 102 29.60 -16.65 -9.61
CA LEU A 102 30.84 -16.97 -10.32
C LEU A 102 30.62 -17.89 -11.52
N TYR A 103 29.38 -18.25 -11.85
CA TYR A 103 29.02 -19.17 -12.94
C TYR A 103 29.78 -20.50 -12.90
N LEU A 104 30.01 -21.04 -11.70
CA LEU A 104 30.71 -22.30 -11.51
C LEU A 104 29.75 -23.46 -11.79
N ARG A 105 30.20 -24.46 -12.57
CA ARG A 105 29.35 -25.59 -12.98
C ARG A 105 29.43 -26.79 -12.02
N ARG A 106 30.47 -26.88 -11.19
CA ARG A 106 30.74 -28.06 -10.33
C ARG A 106 30.07 -27.96 -8.96
N THR A 107 29.72 -29.12 -8.44
CA THR A 107 29.07 -29.33 -7.13
C THR A 107 30.08 -29.69 -6.03
N VAL A 108 31.24 -30.24 -6.42
CA VAL A 108 32.36 -30.60 -5.54
C VAL A 108 33.40 -29.50 -5.66
N TRP A 109 33.86 -28.98 -4.53
CA TRP A 109 34.83 -27.90 -4.46
C TRP A 109 36.20 -28.52 -4.20
N ASP A 110 37.02 -28.59 -5.23
CA ASP A 110 38.41 -29.04 -5.12
C ASP A 110 39.34 -27.85 -4.87
N GLU A 111 40.60 -28.14 -4.52
CA GLU A 111 41.61 -27.11 -4.23
C GLU A 111 41.87 -26.19 -5.45
N GLU A 112 41.67 -26.71 -6.67
CA GLU A 112 41.70 -25.96 -7.92
C GLU A 112 40.52 -24.96 -8.06
N ASP A 113 39.35 -25.31 -7.54
CA ASP A 113 38.19 -24.42 -7.56
C ASP A 113 38.41 -23.24 -6.60
N ILE A 114 39.02 -23.50 -5.43
CA ILE A 114 39.38 -22.45 -4.46
C ILE A 114 40.36 -21.45 -5.08
N ALA A 115 41.35 -21.93 -5.84
CA ALA A 115 42.28 -21.06 -6.57
C ALA A 115 41.55 -20.22 -7.63
N THR A 116 40.60 -20.82 -8.35
CA THR A 116 39.80 -20.14 -9.37
C THR A 116 38.89 -19.07 -8.75
N ILE A 117 38.27 -19.35 -7.60
CA ILE A 117 37.45 -18.39 -6.86
C ILE A 117 38.30 -17.22 -6.36
N ALA A 118 39.47 -17.50 -5.78
CA ALA A 118 40.40 -16.48 -5.31
C ALA A 118 40.81 -15.54 -6.46
N ALA A 119 41.16 -16.10 -7.62
CA ALA A 119 41.49 -15.34 -8.82
C ALA A 119 40.33 -14.46 -9.32
N ARG A 120 39.09 -14.94 -9.24
CA ARG A 120 37.91 -14.18 -9.70
C ARG A 120 37.42 -13.12 -8.71
N THR A 121 37.63 -13.33 -7.41
CA THR A 121 37.14 -12.46 -6.34
C THR A 121 38.17 -11.44 -5.88
N GLY A 122 39.45 -11.62 -6.24
CA GLY A 122 40.55 -10.75 -5.77
C GLY A 122 40.88 -10.92 -4.28
N ILE A 123 40.29 -11.92 -3.62
CA ILE A 123 40.51 -12.24 -2.21
C ILE A 123 41.65 -13.28 -2.10
N PRO A 124 42.56 -13.17 -1.12
CA PRO A 124 43.66 -14.12 -0.94
C PRO A 124 43.16 -15.57 -0.82
N ILE A 125 43.87 -16.51 -1.45
CA ILE A 125 43.53 -17.93 -1.41
C ILE A 125 43.50 -18.50 0.02
N THR A 126 44.35 -17.98 0.91
CA THR A 126 44.41 -18.37 2.32
C THR A 126 43.09 -18.09 3.06
N GLU A 127 42.44 -16.99 2.72
CA GLU A 127 41.15 -16.60 3.30
C GLU A 127 40.05 -17.54 2.81
N TRP A 128 40.01 -17.84 1.52
CA TRP A 128 39.09 -18.85 0.96
C TRP A 128 39.30 -20.25 1.54
N GLN A 129 40.54 -20.69 1.69
CA GLN A 129 40.86 -21.97 2.33
C GLN A 129 40.41 -22.01 3.79
N SER A 130 40.50 -20.90 4.52
CA SER A 130 39.99 -20.83 5.90
C SER A 130 38.46 -20.87 5.93
N ALA A 131 37.79 -20.19 5.00
CA ALA A 131 36.34 -20.17 4.88
C ALA A 131 35.78 -21.55 4.53
N PHE A 132 36.33 -22.24 3.54
CA PHE A 132 35.89 -23.59 3.16
C PHE A 132 36.18 -24.63 4.25
N ARG A 133 37.29 -24.51 4.99
CA ARG A 133 37.54 -25.33 6.19
C ARG A 133 36.48 -25.13 7.27
N LEU A 134 36.10 -23.88 7.51
CA LEU A 134 35.06 -23.53 8.48
C LEU A 134 33.68 -24.04 8.03
N ILE A 135 33.36 -23.93 6.74
CA ILE A 135 32.14 -24.51 6.16
C ILE A 135 32.10 -26.04 6.32
N ALA A 136 33.20 -26.73 5.99
CA ALA A 136 33.28 -28.19 6.16
C ALA A 136 33.12 -28.64 7.62
N HIS A 137 33.63 -27.86 8.56
CA HIS A 137 33.43 -28.10 10.00
C HIS A 137 31.95 -28.03 10.38
N TYR A 138 31.23 -26.98 9.98
CA TYR A 138 29.82 -26.81 10.30
C TYR A 138 28.88 -27.73 9.50
N GLU A 139 29.31 -28.25 8.34
CA GLU A 139 28.55 -29.26 7.59
C GLU A 139 28.51 -30.62 8.32
N THR A 140 29.55 -30.94 9.11
CA THR A 140 29.69 -32.22 9.83
C THR A 140 29.41 -32.12 11.33
N ALA A 141 29.29 -30.91 11.87
CA ALA A 141 29.10 -30.68 13.30
C ALA A 141 27.74 -31.22 13.78
N PRO A 142 27.71 -32.13 14.79
CA PRO A 142 26.46 -32.68 15.32
C PRO A 142 25.68 -31.68 16.18
N HIS A 143 26.37 -30.72 16.79
CA HIS A 143 25.79 -29.66 17.61
C HIS A 143 26.52 -28.34 17.35
N VAL A 144 25.76 -27.25 17.29
CA VAL A 144 26.26 -25.89 17.04
C VAL A 144 25.61 -24.96 18.05
N SER A 145 26.41 -24.17 18.77
CA SER A 145 25.88 -23.15 19.68
C SER A 145 25.40 -21.92 18.92
N GLU A 146 24.54 -21.11 19.56
CA GLU A 146 24.08 -19.84 18.97
C GLU A 146 25.25 -18.91 18.64
N GLU A 147 26.26 -18.83 19.51
CA GLU A 147 27.45 -18.00 19.29
C GLU A 147 28.26 -18.47 18.08
N GLN A 148 28.45 -19.79 17.92
CA GLN A 148 29.11 -20.38 16.77
C GLN A 148 28.34 -20.12 15.47
N LEU A 149 27.01 -20.23 15.51
CA LEU A 149 26.15 -19.91 14.37
C LEU A 149 26.24 -18.43 13.99
N MET A 150 26.23 -17.52 14.97
CA MET A 150 26.41 -16.09 14.72
C MET A 150 27.79 -15.79 14.13
N GLN A 151 28.83 -16.46 14.61
CA GLN A 151 30.19 -16.32 14.09
C GLN A 151 30.28 -16.79 12.63
N LEU A 152 29.68 -17.93 12.29
CA LEU A 152 29.53 -18.40 10.92
C LEU A 152 28.80 -17.38 10.06
N ASN A 153 27.68 -16.83 10.54
CA ASN A 153 26.92 -15.82 9.79
C ASN A 153 27.78 -14.58 9.47
N ARG A 154 28.51 -14.07 10.48
CA ARG A 154 29.37 -12.89 10.32
C ARG A 154 30.51 -13.15 9.35
N SER A 155 31.14 -14.33 9.39
CA SER A 155 32.24 -14.65 8.47
C SER A 155 31.76 -14.76 7.03
N LEU A 156 30.64 -15.46 6.79
CA LEU A 156 30.04 -15.57 5.45
C LEU A 156 29.54 -14.22 4.93
N SER A 157 28.93 -13.39 5.78
CA SER A 157 28.44 -12.06 5.39
C SER A 157 29.59 -11.14 4.99
N ARG A 158 30.71 -11.16 5.72
CA ARG A 158 31.90 -10.39 5.36
C ARG A 158 32.45 -10.78 3.99
N LEU A 159 32.44 -12.09 3.67
CA LEU A 159 32.84 -12.55 2.34
C LEU A 159 31.86 -12.07 1.27
N ARG A 160 30.55 -12.14 1.52
CA ARG A 160 29.51 -11.65 0.59
C ARG A 160 29.68 -10.17 0.25
N GLU A 161 29.94 -9.34 1.25
CA GLU A 161 30.16 -7.90 1.05
C GLU A 161 31.38 -7.59 0.19
N ARG A 162 32.43 -8.41 0.26
CA ARG A 162 33.63 -8.24 -0.56
C ARG A 162 33.51 -8.78 -1.98
N ILE A 163 32.51 -9.63 -2.23
CA ILE A 163 32.21 -10.21 -3.55
C ILE A 163 31.17 -9.36 -4.31
N ALA A 164 30.40 -8.54 -3.59
CA ALA A 164 29.46 -7.57 -4.16
C ALA A 164 30.20 -6.38 -4.78
#